data_AF-A0A941SUJ5-F1
#
_entry.id   AF-A0A941SUJ5-F1
#
_cell.length_a   1.000
_cell.length_b   1.000
_cell.length_c   1.000
_cell.angle_alpha   90.00
_cell.angle_beta   90.00
_cell.angle_gamma   90.00
#
_symmetry.space_group_name_H-M   'P 1'
#
loop_
_entity.id
_entity.type
_entity.pdbx_description
1 polymer ?
#
loop_
_entity_poly.entity_id
_entity_poly.type
_entity_poly.pdbx_seq_one_letter_code
_entity_poly.pdbx_strand_id
1 'polypeptide(L)'
;MPSVKQQLLAALAAELATLAPDTPVAAAFESPRQAAHGDWACTAAMQLAKPLKANPRQLAERLKAALLATPAFGQWVHAIDIAGPGFLNIRLKPAAKQQVVREVLAQRERYGWQPARAEAMIVEFVSANPTGPLHVGHGRQAALGDALCNLFATQGWRVHREFYYNDAGVQIDTLTKSTQLRAQGRKPGDAGWPEAAYNGDYIQDIASDFLARKTVQADDR
;
A
#
# COMPACT_ATOMS: atom_id res chain seq x y z
N MET A 1 2.88 -2.67 12.03
CA MET A 1 2.43 -2.15 13.35
C MET A 1 3.58 -2.29 14.33
N PRO A 2 3.81 -1.36 15.26
CA PRO A 2 4.87 -1.49 16.26
C PRO A 2 4.71 -2.77 17.09
N SER A 3 5.80 -3.47 17.41
CA SER A 3 5.73 -4.78 18.06
C SER A 3 4.99 -4.74 19.41
N VAL A 4 5.15 -3.63 20.15
CA VAL A 4 4.46 -3.38 21.43
C VAL A 4 2.94 -3.43 21.27
N LYS A 5 2.39 -2.75 20.25
CA LYS A 5 0.94 -2.72 20.02
C LYS A 5 0.43 -4.11 19.66
N GLN A 6 1.19 -4.89 18.88
CA GLN A 6 0.83 -6.26 18.52
C GLN A 6 0.81 -7.18 19.74
N GLN A 7 1.82 -7.12 20.62
CA GLN A 7 1.87 -7.93 21.84
C GLN A 7 0.70 -7.62 22.79
N LEU A 8 0.37 -6.33 22.96
CA LEU A 8 -0.73 -5.92 23.83
C LEU A 8 -2.11 -6.24 23.24
N LEU A 9 -2.29 -6.15 21.91
CA LEU A 9 -3.50 -6.60 21.24
C LEU A 9 -3.69 -8.11 21.32
N ALA A 10 -2.61 -8.89 21.19
CA ALA A 10 -2.66 -10.34 21.33
C ALA A 10 -3.06 -10.75 22.76
N ALA A 11 -2.47 -10.12 23.77
CA ALA A 11 -2.87 -10.32 25.17
C ALA A 11 -4.33 -9.91 25.41
N LEU A 12 -4.77 -8.75 24.88
CA LEU A 12 -6.16 -8.33 24.96
C LEU A 12 -7.12 -9.34 24.31
N ALA A 13 -6.80 -9.84 23.12
CA ALA A 13 -7.62 -10.83 22.44
C ALA A 13 -7.75 -12.13 23.24
N ALA A 14 -6.65 -12.61 23.82
CA ALA A 14 -6.66 -13.80 24.67
C ALA A 14 -7.54 -13.61 25.91
N GLU A 15 -7.38 -12.49 26.64
CA GLU A 15 -8.19 -12.22 27.83
C GLU A 15 -9.67 -12.01 27.51
N LEU A 16 -9.99 -11.39 26.37
CA LEU A 16 -11.38 -11.26 25.93
C LEU A 16 -12.00 -12.63 25.62
N ALA A 17 -11.26 -13.54 24.97
CA ALA A 17 -11.73 -14.90 24.71
C ALA A 17 -11.95 -15.71 25.99
N THR A 18 -11.13 -15.50 27.03
CA THR A 18 -11.34 -16.11 28.35
C THR A 18 -12.52 -15.49 29.09
N LEU A 19 -12.68 -14.16 29.02
CA LEU A 19 -13.75 -13.44 29.72
C LEU A 19 -15.13 -13.71 29.12
N ALA A 20 -15.21 -13.91 27.81
CA ALA A 20 -16.46 -14.02 27.06
C ALA A 20 -16.33 -15.00 25.87
N PRO A 21 -16.17 -16.33 26.12
CA PRO A 21 -15.89 -17.31 25.08
C PRO A 21 -16.98 -17.38 23.99
N ASP A 22 -18.25 -17.19 24.39
CA ASP A 22 -19.40 -17.25 23.48
C ASP A 22 -19.80 -15.88 22.90
N THR A 23 -19.04 -14.82 23.16
CA THR A 23 -19.34 -13.47 22.67
C THR A 23 -18.09 -12.84 22.05
N PRO A 24 -17.93 -12.97 20.72
CA PRO A 24 -16.76 -12.42 20.05
C PRO A 24 -16.76 -10.90 20.11
N VAL A 25 -15.68 -10.34 20.66
CA VAL A 25 -15.40 -8.90 20.64
C VAL A 25 -14.00 -8.69 20.09
N ALA A 26 -13.88 -7.80 19.09
CA ALA A 26 -12.60 -7.49 18.48
C ALA A 26 -11.69 -6.77 19.50
N ALA A 27 -10.50 -7.33 19.72
CA ALA A 27 -9.46 -6.64 20.47
C ALA A 27 -8.99 -5.42 19.69
N ALA A 28 -9.26 -4.23 20.23
CA ALA A 28 -8.89 -2.97 19.60
C ALA A 28 -8.46 -1.94 20.64
N PHE A 29 -7.52 -1.09 20.21
CA PHE A 29 -7.12 0.12 20.93
C PHE A 29 -7.45 1.34 20.07
N GLU A 30 -8.08 2.31 20.71
CA GLU A 30 -8.42 3.61 20.13
C GLU A 30 -7.45 4.68 20.66
N SER A 31 -7.28 5.77 19.91
CA SER A 31 -6.57 6.95 20.40
C SER A 31 -7.49 7.73 21.34
N PRO A 32 -7.08 8.02 22.59
CA PRO A 32 -7.89 8.82 23.50
C PRO A 32 -8.08 10.24 22.96
N ARG A 33 -9.27 10.83 23.20
CA ARG A 33 -9.56 12.22 22.79
C ARG A 33 -8.71 13.27 23.52
N GLN A 34 -8.23 12.95 24.72
CA GLN A 34 -7.43 13.83 25.56
C GLN A 34 -6.17 13.09 25.99
N ALA A 35 -5.00 13.72 25.83
CA ALA A 35 -3.72 13.12 26.20
C ALA A 35 -3.62 12.71 27.69
N ALA A 36 -4.36 13.39 28.58
CA ALA A 36 -4.44 13.04 30.00
C ALA A 36 -5.04 11.63 30.25
N HIS A 37 -5.81 11.10 29.30
CA HIS A 37 -6.39 9.75 29.33
C HIS A 37 -5.43 8.66 28.85
N GLY A 38 -4.15 9.00 28.64
CA GLY A 38 -3.11 8.05 28.31
C GLY A 38 -2.87 7.91 26.81
N ASP A 39 -2.24 6.81 26.44
CA ASP A 39 -1.77 6.55 25.09
C ASP A 39 -2.80 5.81 24.25
N TRP A 40 -3.56 4.91 24.88
CA TRP A 40 -4.62 4.11 24.25
C TRP A 40 -5.86 3.99 25.12
N ALA A 41 -7.00 3.75 24.48
CA ALA A 41 -8.26 3.42 25.13
C ALA A 41 -8.79 2.05 24.65
N CYS A 42 -9.46 1.32 25.51
CA CYS A 42 -10.19 0.09 25.18
C CYS A 42 -11.63 0.16 25.71
N THR A 43 -12.58 -0.16 24.83
CA THR A 43 -14.04 -0.10 25.08
C THR A 43 -14.68 -1.49 25.22
N ALA A 44 -13.89 -2.55 25.18
CA ALA A 44 -14.38 -3.93 25.11
C ALA A 44 -15.28 -4.32 26.30
N ALA A 45 -14.98 -3.84 27.51
CA ALA A 45 -15.80 -4.09 28.70
C ALA A 45 -17.24 -3.55 28.55
N MET A 46 -17.40 -2.40 27.88
CA MET A 46 -18.73 -1.83 27.61
C MET A 46 -19.48 -2.61 26.53
N GLN A 47 -18.76 -3.06 25.51
CA GLN A 47 -19.33 -3.88 24.43
C GLN A 47 -19.82 -5.25 24.95
N LEU A 48 -19.10 -5.83 25.92
CA LEU A 48 -19.44 -7.10 26.56
C LEU A 48 -20.54 -7.00 27.62
N ALA A 49 -20.80 -5.81 28.19
CA ALA A 49 -21.73 -5.64 29.29
C ALA A 49 -23.17 -6.09 28.96
N LYS A 50 -23.68 -5.71 27.78
CA LYS A 50 -25.04 -6.07 27.35
C LYS A 50 -25.17 -7.58 27.06
N PRO A 51 -24.29 -8.20 26.24
CA PRO A 51 -24.33 -9.66 26.02
C PRO A 51 -24.22 -10.48 27.30
N LEU A 52 -23.31 -10.10 28.21
CA LEU A 52 -23.06 -10.84 29.46
C LEU A 52 -24.02 -10.47 30.59
N LYS A 53 -24.96 -9.54 30.37
CA LYS A 53 -25.87 -8.98 31.39
C LYS A 53 -25.14 -8.57 32.67
N ALA A 54 -23.94 -7.99 32.51
CA ALA A 54 -23.04 -7.66 33.61
C ALA A 54 -22.83 -6.15 33.71
N ASN A 55 -22.42 -5.67 34.89
CA ASN A 55 -22.06 -4.27 35.06
C ASN A 55 -20.78 -3.95 34.26
N PRO A 56 -20.78 -2.94 33.37
CA PRO A 56 -19.65 -2.64 32.51
C PRO A 56 -18.39 -2.25 33.30
N ARG A 57 -18.54 -1.61 34.46
CA ARG A 57 -17.42 -1.21 35.31
C ARG A 57 -16.79 -2.42 36.00
N GLN A 58 -17.61 -3.38 36.45
CA GLN A 58 -17.11 -4.64 37.01
C GLN A 58 -16.38 -5.48 35.94
N LEU A 59 -16.90 -5.52 34.71
CA LEU A 59 -16.19 -6.15 33.59
C LEU A 59 -14.87 -5.45 33.30
N ALA A 60 -14.83 -4.13 33.36
CA ALA A 60 -13.60 -3.36 33.16
C ALA A 60 -12.56 -3.66 34.26
N GLU A 61 -12.96 -3.75 35.53
CA GLU A 61 -12.07 -4.15 36.63
C GLU A 61 -11.52 -5.56 36.44
N ARG A 62 -12.37 -6.53 36.08
CA ARG A 62 -11.95 -7.91 35.78
C ARG A 62 -10.96 -7.97 34.63
N LEU A 63 -11.28 -7.29 33.52
CA LEU A 63 -10.42 -7.24 32.35
C LEU A 63 -9.09 -6.53 32.67
N LYS A 64 -9.12 -5.41 33.39
CA LYS A 64 -7.92 -4.71 33.86
C LYS A 64 -7.02 -5.64 34.68
N ALA A 65 -7.59 -6.35 35.66
CA ALA A 65 -6.83 -7.26 36.51
C ALA A 65 -6.19 -8.40 35.70
N ALA A 66 -6.95 -9.00 34.80
CA ALA A 66 -6.47 -10.07 33.92
C ALA A 66 -5.35 -9.59 32.99
N LEU A 67 -5.54 -8.44 32.34
CA LEU A 67 -4.52 -7.82 31.48
C LEU A 67 -3.24 -7.54 32.26
N LEU A 68 -3.32 -6.91 33.44
CA LEU A 68 -2.13 -6.60 34.27
C LEU A 68 -1.38 -7.85 34.76
N ALA A 69 -2.03 -9.01 34.82
CA ALA A 69 -1.37 -10.29 35.12
C ALA A 69 -0.59 -10.86 33.93
N THR A 70 -0.81 -10.36 32.71
CA THR A 70 -0.07 -10.82 31.53
C THR A 70 1.35 -10.24 31.48
N PRO A 71 2.36 -11.01 31.02
CA PRO A 71 3.72 -10.51 30.87
C PRO A 71 3.82 -9.29 29.95
N ALA A 72 3.02 -9.23 28.87
CA ALA A 72 3.04 -8.14 27.90
C ALA A 72 2.64 -6.80 28.54
N PHE A 73 1.54 -6.78 29.31
CA PHE A 73 1.12 -5.59 30.03
C PHE A 73 2.09 -5.24 31.17
N GLY A 74 2.59 -6.24 31.91
CA GLY A 74 3.62 -6.01 32.93
C GLY A 74 4.89 -5.38 32.36
N GLN A 75 5.29 -5.75 31.14
CA GLN A 75 6.45 -5.20 30.46
C GLN A 75 6.23 -3.79 29.93
N TRP A 76 5.09 -3.50 29.30
CA TRP A 76 4.91 -2.30 28.49
C TRP A 76 3.97 -1.24 29.06
N VAL A 77 3.05 -1.62 29.95
CA VAL A 77 2.01 -0.72 30.48
C VAL A 77 2.41 -0.20 31.85
N HIS A 78 2.33 1.12 32.02
CA HIS A 78 2.57 1.80 33.29
C HIS A 78 1.33 1.74 34.19
N ALA A 79 0.15 2.04 33.63
CA ALA A 79 -1.11 2.04 34.36
C ALA A 79 -2.31 1.80 33.43
N ILE A 80 -3.39 1.26 34.00
CA ILE A 80 -4.71 1.20 33.39
C ILE A 80 -5.72 1.85 34.35
N ASP A 81 -6.37 2.91 33.91
CA ASP A 81 -7.42 3.60 34.66
C ASP A 81 -8.79 3.30 34.06
N ILE A 82 -9.79 3.11 34.92
CA ILE A 82 -11.17 2.91 34.48
C ILE A 82 -11.92 4.24 34.56
N ALA A 83 -12.32 4.76 33.40
CA ALA A 83 -13.11 5.97 33.26
C ALA A 83 -14.58 5.66 32.93
N GLY A 84 -15.48 6.48 33.48
CA GLY A 84 -16.92 6.39 33.23
C GLY A 84 -17.48 4.97 33.46
N PRO A 85 -18.32 4.45 32.56
CA PRO A 85 -18.99 3.17 32.74
C PRO A 85 -18.07 1.95 32.54
N GLY A 86 -16.86 2.10 31.97
CA GLY A 86 -15.99 0.95 31.69
C GLY A 86 -14.93 1.18 30.61
N PHE A 87 -14.52 2.44 30.36
CA PHE A 87 -13.41 2.73 29.45
C PHE A 87 -12.09 2.39 30.15
N LEU A 88 -11.24 1.60 29.51
CA LEU A 88 -9.89 1.35 29.98
C LEU A 88 -8.92 2.32 29.31
N ASN A 89 -8.41 3.28 30.08
CA ASN A 89 -7.39 4.23 29.69
C ASN A 89 -6.00 3.67 30.01
N ILE A 90 -5.17 3.44 28.99
CA ILE A 90 -3.90 2.73 29.09
C ILE A 90 -2.76 3.73 28.93
N ARG A 91 -1.87 3.80 29.93
CA ARG A 91 -0.62 4.56 29.86
C ARG A 91 0.55 3.62 29.65
N LEU A 92 1.38 3.88 28.65
CA LEU A 92 2.54 3.09 28.33
C LEU A 92 3.77 3.55 29.11
N LYS A 93 4.66 2.62 29.44
CA LYS A 93 5.99 2.95 29.97
C LYS A 93 6.83 3.67 28.90
N PRO A 94 7.79 4.52 29.30
CA PRO A 94 8.69 5.17 28.33
C PRO A 94 9.41 4.18 27.41
N ALA A 95 9.82 3.01 27.93
CA ALA A 95 10.46 1.95 27.15
C ALA A 95 9.59 1.44 25.99
N ALA A 96 8.27 1.36 26.19
CA ALA A 96 7.32 0.96 25.15
C ALA A 96 7.31 1.96 23.98
N LYS A 97 7.38 3.26 24.29
CA LYS A 97 7.40 4.34 23.29
C LYS A 97 8.73 4.38 22.53
N GLN A 98 9.82 4.04 23.20
CA GLN A 98 11.17 4.00 22.62
C GLN A 98 11.45 2.71 21.83
N GLN A 99 10.64 1.67 22.00
CA GLN A 99 10.87 0.37 21.36
C GLN A 99 10.92 0.47 19.83
N VAL A 100 10.13 1.37 19.24
CA VAL A 100 10.17 1.60 17.79
C VAL A 100 11.55 2.02 17.28
N VAL A 101 12.32 2.78 18.07
CA VAL A 101 13.68 3.18 17.69
C VAL A 101 14.59 1.95 17.61
N ARG A 102 14.45 1.03 18.57
CA ARG A 102 15.21 -0.24 18.55
C ARG A 102 14.81 -1.11 17.35
N GLU A 103 13.52 -1.17 17.03
CA GLU A 103 13.00 -1.89 15.86
C GLU A 103 13.58 -1.32 14.55
N VAL A 104 13.54 0.01 14.38
CA VAL A 104 14.09 0.71 13.21
C VAL A 104 15.59 0.43 13.06
N LEU A 105 16.36 0.58 14.14
CA LEU A 105 17.81 0.34 14.12
C LEU A 105 18.17 -1.13 13.84
N ALA A 106 17.37 -2.08 14.32
CA ALA A 106 17.57 -3.50 14.08
C ALA A 106 17.19 -3.92 12.65
N GLN A 107 16.05 -3.43 12.13
CA GLN A 107 15.53 -3.81 10.81
C GLN A 107 16.15 -3.01 9.66
N ARG A 108 16.70 -1.82 9.94
CA ARG A 108 17.37 -0.93 8.95
C ARG A 108 16.48 -0.70 7.72
N GLU A 109 16.99 -0.97 6.51
CA GLU A 109 16.27 -0.78 5.25
C GLU A 109 15.03 -1.67 5.10
N ARG A 110 14.90 -2.72 5.93
CA ARG A 110 13.72 -3.59 5.97
C ARG A 110 12.68 -3.15 6.99
N TYR A 111 12.90 -2.04 7.72
CA TYR A 111 11.88 -1.54 8.63
C TYR A 111 10.58 -1.21 7.88
N GLY A 112 9.46 -1.73 8.38
CA GLY A 112 8.14 -1.57 7.76
C GLY A 112 7.78 -2.65 6.73
N TRP A 113 8.73 -3.48 6.31
CA TRP A 113 8.46 -4.59 5.39
C TRP A 113 7.60 -5.66 6.06
N GLN A 114 6.75 -6.32 5.28
CA GLN A 114 5.95 -7.45 5.71
C GLN A 114 6.54 -8.77 5.18
N PRO A 115 6.25 -9.91 5.86
CA PRO A 115 6.59 -11.23 5.33
C PRO A 115 6.00 -11.47 3.94
N ALA A 116 6.64 -12.37 3.18
CA ALA A 116 6.17 -12.76 1.86
C ALA A 116 4.75 -13.35 1.92
N ARG A 117 3.97 -13.01 0.90
CA ARG A 117 2.62 -13.49 0.64
C ARG A 117 2.64 -14.60 -0.41
N ALA A 118 1.60 -15.42 -0.42
CA ALA A 118 1.43 -16.45 -1.45
C ALA A 118 0.90 -15.86 -2.77
N GLU A 119 0.20 -14.73 -2.68
CA GLU A 119 -0.46 -14.06 -3.79
C GLU A 119 0.53 -13.25 -4.65
N ALA A 120 0.32 -13.30 -5.98
CA ALA A 120 1.01 -12.46 -6.94
C ALA A 120 0.12 -11.29 -7.37
N MET A 121 0.75 -10.20 -7.77
CA MET A 121 0.07 -8.99 -8.25
C MET A 121 0.69 -8.55 -9.57
N ILE A 122 -0.15 -8.27 -10.56
CA ILE A 122 0.25 -7.57 -11.77
C ILE A 122 -0.10 -6.10 -11.61
N VAL A 123 0.86 -5.23 -11.89
CA VAL A 123 0.65 -3.79 -11.98
C VAL A 123 1.01 -3.39 -13.40
N GLU A 124 0.00 -3.06 -14.19
CA GLU A 124 0.17 -2.52 -15.54
C GLU A 124 0.20 -1.00 -15.47
N PHE A 125 1.20 -0.37 -16.09
CA PHE A 125 1.32 1.08 -16.13
C PHE A 125 2.08 1.58 -17.35
N VAL A 126 1.93 2.88 -17.63
CA VAL A 126 2.36 3.58 -18.87
C VAL A 126 1.56 3.16 -20.10
N SER A 127 1.61 1.88 -20.50
CA SER A 127 0.89 1.26 -21.63
C SER A 127 0.61 2.22 -22.81
N ALA A 128 1.64 2.98 -23.19
CA ALA A 128 1.53 4.02 -24.19
C ALA A 128 1.52 3.36 -25.56
N ASN A 129 0.57 3.72 -26.42
CA ASN A 129 0.55 3.21 -27.78
C ASN A 129 1.86 3.61 -28.49
N PRO A 130 2.50 2.70 -29.23
CA PRO A 130 3.82 2.89 -29.81
C PRO A 130 3.78 3.70 -31.11
N THR A 131 3.08 4.82 -31.07
CA THR A 131 2.83 5.66 -32.25
C THR A 131 3.57 6.99 -32.23
N GLY A 132 4.31 7.27 -31.16
CA GLY A 132 5.09 8.48 -31.05
C GLY A 132 5.95 8.51 -29.78
N PRO A 133 6.75 9.57 -29.60
CA PRO A 133 7.61 9.72 -28.45
C PRO A 133 6.81 9.86 -27.15
N LEU A 134 7.39 9.38 -26.05
CA LEU A 134 6.81 9.57 -24.72
C LEU A 134 6.91 11.04 -24.29
N HIS A 135 5.91 11.51 -23.54
CA HIS A 135 5.91 12.85 -22.94
C HIS A 135 5.77 12.77 -21.42
N VAL A 136 5.81 13.93 -20.75
CA VAL A 136 5.75 14.05 -19.28
C VAL A 136 4.53 13.37 -18.64
N GLY A 137 3.44 13.20 -19.39
CA GLY A 137 2.25 12.47 -18.95
C GLY A 137 2.53 10.99 -18.72
N HIS A 138 3.25 10.35 -19.66
CA HIS A 138 3.74 8.98 -19.49
C HIS A 138 4.75 8.88 -18.35
N GLY A 139 5.64 9.88 -18.21
CA GLY A 139 6.61 9.92 -17.10
C GLY A 139 5.95 9.94 -15.71
N ARG A 140 4.85 10.69 -15.56
CA ARG A 140 4.04 10.67 -14.33
C ARG A 140 3.45 9.29 -14.05
N GLN A 141 2.92 8.62 -15.08
CA GLN A 141 2.36 7.27 -14.93
C GLN A 141 3.45 6.25 -14.58
N ALA A 142 4.64 6.36 -15.18
CA ALA A 142 5.79 5.53 -14.88
C ALA A 142 6.19 5.65 -13.40
N ALA A 143 6.34 6.89 -12.91
CA ALA A 143 6.70 7.14 -11.52
C ALA A 143 5.64 6.62 -10.52
N LEU A 144 4.35 6.80 -10.83
CA LEU A 144 3.26 6.31 -9.98
C LEU A 144 3.22 4.77 -9.95
N GLY A 145 3.27 4.13 -11.12
CA GLY A 145 3.23 2.68 -11.23
C GLY A 145 4.41 2.02 -10.52
N ASP A 146 5.63 2.53 -10.72
CA ASP A 146 6.80 1.99 -10.04
C ASP A 146 6.76 2.20 -8.51
N ALA A 147 6.30 3.37 -8.04
CA ALA A 147 6.11 3.62 -6.60
C ALA A 147 5.12 2.64 -5.97
N LEU A 148 4.01 2.33 -6.67
CA LEU A 148 3.04 1.32 -6.22
C LEU A 148 3.67 -0.07 -6.19
N CYS A 149 4.44 -0.44 -7.22
CA CYS A 149 5.12 -1.73 -7.27
C CYS A 149 6.11 -1.90 -6.11
N ASN A 150 6.90 -0.86 -5.83
CA ASN A 150 7.84 -0.86 -4.72
C ASN A 150 7.11 -0.98 -3.38
N LEU A 151 6.02 -0.23 -3.18
CA LEU A 151 5.19 -0.35 -1.98
C LEU A 151 4.63 -1.76 -1.80
N PHE A 152 3.99 -2.33 -2.82
CA PHE A 152 3.43 -3.68 -2.70
C PHE A 152 4.50 -4.76 -2.49
N ALA A 153 5.68 -4.60 -3.10
CA ALA A 153 6.82 -5.48 -2.86
C ALA A 153 7.27 -5.43 -1.39
N THR A 154 7.33 -4.25 -0.75
CA THR A 154 7.65 -4.16 0.68
C THR A 154 6.57 -4.77 1.56
N GLN A 155 5.31 -4.82 1.08
CA GLN A 155 4.20 -5.48 1.77
C GLN A 155 4.13 -6.99 1.51
N GLY A 156 5.18 -7.58 0.92
CA GLY A 156 5.35 -9.01 0.75
C GLY A 156 4.72 -9.61 -0.51
N TRP A 157 4.14 -8.78 -1.39
CA TRP A 157 3.55 -9.27 -2.64
C TRP A 157 4.62 -9.63 -3.67
N ARG A 158 4.36 -10.68 -4.47
CA ARG A 158 5.14 -10.94 -5.69
C ARG A 158 4.61 -10.06 -6.82
N VAL A 159 5.22 -8.90 -7.01
CA VAL A 159 4.78 -7.90 -7.99
C VAL A 159 5.43 -8.13 -9.35
N HIS A 160 4.60 -8.22 -10.38
CA HIS A 160 4.95 -8.19 -11.80
C HIS A 160 4.62 -6.82 -12.36
N ARG A 161 5.60 -6.17 -12.98
CA ARG A 161 5.45 -4.87 -13.65
C ARG A 161 5.18 -5.15 -15.12
N GLU A 162 4.06 -4.67 -15.63
CA GLU A 162 3.66 -4.91 -17.01
C GLU A 162 3.54 -3.58 -17.77
N PHE A 163 3.99 -3.59 -19.02
CA PHE A 163 3.78 -2.53 -20.00
C PHE A 163 3.03 -3.16 -21.17
N TYR A 164 1.76 -2.80 -21.35
CA TYR A 164 1.02 -3.32 -22.50
C TYR A 164 1.43 -2.57 -23.76
N TYR A 165 2.00 -3.32 -24.70
CA TYR A 165 2.40 -2.82 -26.01
C TYR A 165 1.31 -3.14 -27.03
N ASN A 166 0.52 -2.14 -27.40
CA ASN A 166 -0.53 -2.31 -28.40
C ASN A 166 0.01 -2.07 -29.82
N ASP A 167 0.33 -3.17 -30.51
CA ASP A 167 0.89 -3.18 -31.86
C ASP A 167 -0.15 -3.38 -32.97
N ALA A 168 -1.45 -3.26 -32.64
CA ALA A 168 -2.53 -3.45 -33.59
C ALA A 168 -3.55 -2.29 -33.60
N GLY A 169 -4.30 -2.20 -34.70
CA GLY A 169 -5.46 -1.33 -34.84
C GLY A 169 -5.19 0.01 -35.54
N VAL A 170 -6.20 0.88 -35.54
CA VAL A 170 -6.26 2.08 -36.39
C VAL A 170 -5.07 3.02 -36.20
N GLN A 171 -4.56 3.16 -34.97
CA GLN A 171 -3.39 4.01 -34.71
C GLN A 171 -2.13 3.45 -35.39
N ILE A 172 -1.93 2.14 -35.37
CA ILE A 172 -0.79 1.48 -36.02
C ILE A 172 -0.94 1.52 -37.56
N ASP A 173 -2.15 1.33 -38.07
CA ASP A 173 -2.43 1.50 -39.50
C ASP A 173 -2.13 2.93 -39.96
N THR A 174 -2.51 3.92 -39.15
CA THR A 174 -2.28 5.34 -39.43
C THR A 174 -0.79 5.66 -39.39
N LEU A 175 -0.05 5.13 -38.42
CA LEU A 175 1.40 5.25 -38.32
C LEU A 175 2.09 4.64 -39.55
N THR A 176 1.68 3.44 -39.94
CA THR A 176 2.22 2.72 -41.10
C THR A 176 2.03 3.53 -42.38
N LYS A 177 0.81 4.00 -42.65
CA LYS A 177 0.49 4.83 -43.84
C LYS A 177 1.29 6.13 -43.86
N SER A 178 1.37 6.82 -42.71
CA SER A 178 2.13 8.07 -42.59
C SER A 178 3.61 7.84 -42.90
N THR A 179 4.18 6.77 -42.35
CA THR A 179 5.59 6.37 -42.56
C THR A 179 5.86 6.01 -44.03
N GLN A 180 4.98 5.24 -44.67
CA GLN A 180 5.10 4.88 -46.09
C GLN A 180 5.08 6.12 -47.00
N LEU A 181 4.20 7.09 -46.74
CA LEU A 181 4.16 8.33 -47.52
C LEU A 181 5.42 9.16 -47.33
N ARG A 182 5.96 9.23 -46.11
CA ARG A 182 7.27 9.88 -45.86
C ARG A 182 8.42 9.17 -46.57
N ALA A 183 8.41 7.84 -46.62
CA ALA A 183 9.39 7.06 -47.37
C ALA A 183 9.32 7.31 -48.89
N GLN A 184 8.15 7.69 -49.41
CA GLN A 184 7.95 8.11 -50.80
C GLN A 184 8.28 9.59 -51.06
N GLY A 185 8.79 10.31 -50.06
CA GLY A 185 9.17 11.73 -50.16
C GLY A 185 8.02 12.72 -50.00
N ARG A 186 6.81 12.26 -49.66
CA ARG A 186 5.66 13.15 -49.40
C ARG A 186 5.71 13.75 -48.00
N LYS A 187 5.11 14.91 -47.83
CA LYS A 187 5.10 15.68 -46.58
C LYS A 187 3.67 16.03 -46.14
N PRO A 188 3.44 16.25 -44.84
CA PRO A 188 2.19 16.85 -44.38
C PRO A 188 1.86 18.12 -45.16
N GLY A 189 0.65 18.16 -45.75
CA GLY A 189 0.18 19.26 -46.59
C GLY A 189 0.35 19.06 -48.10
N ASP A 190 1.09 18.04 -48.55
CA ASP A 190 1.17 17.69 -49.98
C ASP A 190 -0.17 17.18 -50.52
N ALA A 191 -0.37 17.29 -51.83
CA ALA A 191 -1.53 16.72 -52.50
C ALA A 191 -1.60 15.19 -52.28
N GLY A 192 -2.73 14.72 -51.73
CA GLY A 192 -2.93 13.31 -51.38
C GLY A 192 -2.31 12.89 -50.05
N TRP A 193 -1.89 13.83 -49.20
CA TRP A 193 -1.63 13.55 -47.78
C TRP A 193 -2.96 13.27 -47.05
N PRO A 194 -3.10 12.13 -46.35
CA PRO A 194 -4.34 11.78 -45.65
C PRO A 194 -4.69 12.75 -44.53
N GLU A 195 -5.99 12.94 -44.28
CA GLU A 195 -6.48 13.70 -43.13
C GLU A 195 -6.10 13.01 -41.80
N ALA A 196 -6.29 11.69 -41.73
CA ALA A 196 -5.82 10.85 -40.63
C ALA A 196 -4.38 10.41 -40.88
N ALA A 197 -3.43 11.19 -40.36
CA ALA A 197 -2.00 10.92 -40.44
C ALA A 197 -1.26 11.44 -39.21
N TYR A 198 -0.12 10.83 -38.89
CA TYR A 198 0.84 11.40 -37.97
C TYR A 198 1.72 12.40 -38.71
N ASN A 199 1.73 13.65 -38.23
CA ASN A 199 2.36 14.78 -38.92
C ASN A 199 3.67 15.24 -38.26
N GLY A 200 4.11 14.57 -37.19
CA GLY A 200 5.34 14.94 -36.50
C GLY A 200 6.60 14.59 -37.30
N ASP A 201 7.66 15.37 -37.13
CA ASP A 201 8.92 15.19 -37.86
C ASP A 201 9.54 13.80 -37.62
N TYR A 202 9.32 13.22 -36.44
CA TYR A 202 9.76 11.86 -36.08
C TYR A 202 9.28 10.77 -37.06
N ILE A 203 8.19 10.99 -37.81
CA ILE A 203 7.74 10.04 -38.83
C ILE A 203 8.71 10.00 -40.02
N GLN A 204 9.35 11.12 -40.35
CA GLN A 204 10.43 11.14 -41.35
C GLN A 204 11.64 10.37 -40.85
N ASP A 205 11.98 10.51 -39.57
CA ASP A 205 13.11 9.82 -38.97
C ASP A 205 12.88 8.31 -39.00
N ILE A 206 11.68 7.85 -38.61
CA ILE A 206 11.29 6.44 -38.71
C ILE A 206 11.36 5.93 -40.15
N ALA A 207 10.83 6.69 -41.12
CA ALA A 207 10.88 6.30 -42.53
C ALA A 207 12.32 6.20 -43.05
N SER A 208 13.19 7.13 -42.65
CA SER A 208 14.60 7.18 -43.05
C SER A 208 15.39 6.02 -42.43
N ASP A 209 15.19 5.75 -41.14
CA ASP A 209 15.80 4.62 -40.43
C ASP A 209 15.35 3.27 -41.04
N PHE A 210 14.06 3.15 -41.40
CA PHE A 210 13.53 1.96 -42.08
C PHE A 210 14.17 1.74 -43.46
N LEU A 211 14.24 2.77 -44.30
CA LEU A 211 14.88 2.69 -45.62
C LEU A 211 16.38 2.37 -45.52
N ALA A 212 17.04 2.91 -44.51
CA ALA A 212 18.44 2.64 -44.18
C ALA A 212 18.66 1.24 -43.56
N ARG A 213 17.60 0.49 -43.28
CA ARG A 213 17.64 -0.81 -42.58
C ARG A 213 18.40 -0.74 -41.26
N LYS A 214 18.26 0.37 -40.55
CA LYS A 214 18.91 0.58 -39.26
C LYS A 214 18.36 -0.41 -38.25
N THR A 215 19.26 -1.05 -37.51
CA THR A 215 18.91 -1.98 -36.43
C THR A 215 18.91 -1.25 -35.10
N VAL A 216 17.98 -1.63 -34.22
CA VAL A 216 17.96 -1.20 -32.81
C VAL A 216 18.38 -2.38 -31.94
N GLN A 217 19.25 -2.14 -30.96
CA GLN A 217 19.49 -3.07 -29.86
C GLN A 217 18.70 -2.58 -28.66
N ALA A 218 17.75 -3.39 -28.19
CA ALA A 218 17.10 -3.18 -26.91
C ALA A 218 17.84 -3.99 -25.83
N ASP A 219 18.00 -3.41 -24.64
CA ASP A 219 18.47 -4.15 -23.46
C ASP A 219 17.21 -4.72 -22.80
N ASP A 220 16.92 -6.00 -23.02
CA ASP A 220 15.71 -6.70 -22.53
C ASP A 220 15.77 -6.99 -21.01
N ARG A 221 16.32 -6.07 -20.22
CA ARG A 221 16.52 -6.23 -18.77
C ARG A 221 15.37 -5.69 -17.94
#